data_AF-A0A9P5MSR4-F1
#
_entry.id   AF-A0A9P5MSR4-F1
#
_cell.length_a   1.000
_cell.length_b   1.000
_cell.length_c   1.000
_cell.angle_alpha   90.00
_cell.angle_beta   90.00
_cell.angle_gamma   90.00
#
_symmetry.space_group_name_H-M   'P 1'
#
loop_
_entity.id
_entity.type
_entity.pdbx_description
1 polymer ?
#
loop_
_entity_poly.entity_id
_entity_poly.type
_entity_poly.pdbx_seq_one_letter_code
_entity_poly.pdbx_strand_id
1 'polypeptide(L)'
;MTPHPYESPSKPVDGNEPGPKASSSLRHVRHHIRQQRLGWLSCIMLKRADSGPLGVDQNGLASRFPTFGNIPSFPFIGGAFDIAWNSPNCGACRNLTNMATGVSISLTAVDSAEAGFNIAQEAFEKLNNGQIGQGVLDVIVNKISPPFCGL
;
A
#
# COMPACT_ATOMS: atom_id res chain seq x y z
N MET A 1 7.13 -58.94 19.23
CA MET A 1 8.14 -57.87 19.28
C MET A 1 8.54 -57.56 17.85
N THR A 2 7.86 -56.58 17.25
CA THR A 2 8.10 -56.10 15.89
C THR A 2 9.23 -55.07 15.91
N PRO A 3 10.22 -55.12 15.01
CA PRO A 3 11.11 -53.99 14.80
C PRO A 3 10.43 -52.97 13.89
N HIS A 4 10.25 -51.75 14.39
CA HIS A 4 10.02 -50.57 13.58
C HIS A 4 11.32 -50.19 12.87
N PRO A 5 11.27 -49.81 11.58
CA PRO A 5 12.24 -48.90 11.01
C PRO A 5 11.60 -47.52 10.84
N TYR A 6 12.04 -46.58 11.67
CA TYR A 6 12.11 -45.18 11.28
C TYR A 6 13.19 -45.07 10.20
N GLU A 7 12.80 -44.70 8.98
CA GLU A 7 13.46 -43.69 8.14
C GLU A 7 12.73 -43.61 6.81
N SER A 8 12.04 -42.49 6.58
CA SER A 8 11.66 -42.08 5.23
C SER A 8 12.42 -40.80 4.89
N PRO A 9 12.87 -40.65 3.64
CA PRO A 9 13.94 -39.75 3.29
C PRO A 9 13.48 -38.30 3.34
N SER A 10 14.34 -37.44 3.88
CA SER A 10 14.28 -36.00 3.65
C SER A 10 14.20 -35.73 2.15
N LYS A 11 13.05 -35.28 1.66
CA LYS A 11 12.96 -34.72 0.32
C LYS A 11 13.85 -33.47 0.26
N PRO A 12 14.65 -33.30 -0.80
CA PRO A 12 15.42 -32.07 -0.99
C PRO A 12 14.47 -30.88 -1.07
N VAL A 13 14.84 -29.81 -0.37
CA VAL A 13 14.20 -28.49 -0.47
C VAL A 13 14.58 -27.93 -1.84
N ASP A 14 13.77 -28.21 -2.85
CA ASP A 14 13.88 -27.54 -4.14
C ASP A 14 13.47 -26.08 -3.96
N GLY A 15 14.47 -25.21 -3.84
CA GLY A 15 14.35 -23.77 -3.63
C GLY A 15 13.83 -23.01 -4.85
N ASN A 16 12.65 -23.37 -5.35
CA ASN A 16 11.97 -22.67 -6.44
C ASN A 16 10.46 -22.62 -6.22
N GLU A 17 10.03 -22.10 -5.06
CA GLU A 17 8.73 -21.46 -4.99
C GLU A 17 8.89 -20.04 -5.55
N PRO A 18 8.28 -19.69 -6.70
CA PRO A 18 8.20 -18.30 -7.10
C PRO A 18 7.28 -17.63 -6.09
N GLY A 19 7.87 -17.02 -5.06
CA GLY A 19 7.19 -15.99 -4.27
C GLY A 19 6.52 -15.00 -5.22
N PRO A 20 5.35 -14.45 -4.85
CA PRO A 20 4.53 -13.65 -5.76
C PRO A 20 5.41 -12.58 -6.41
N LYS A 21 5.61 -12.68 -7.73
CA LYS A 21 6.38 -11.71 -8.50
C LYS A 21 5.74 -10.35 -8.27
N ALA A 22 6.32 -9.55 -7.38
CA ALA A 22 5.98 -8.16 -7.26
C ALA A 22 6.29 -7.54 -8.61
N SER A 23 5.25 -7.19 -9.36
CA SER A 23 5.37 -6.49 -10.63
C SER A 23 5.91 -5.10 -10.34
N SER A 24 7.24 -5.00 -10.23
CA SER A 24 7.96 -3.77 -9.98
C SER A 24 7.71 -2.84 -11.15
N SER A 25 6.92 -1.79 -10.93
CA SER A 25 6.59 -0.83 -11.98
C SER A 25 7.07 0.55 -11.60
N LEU A 26 7.72 1.24 -12.55
CA LEU A 26 8.06 2.66 -12.41
C LEU A 26 6.76 3.47 -12.29
N ARG A 27 6.71 4.37 -11.31
CA ARG A 27 5.55 5.23 -11.03
C ARG A 27 6.02 6.60 -10.55
N HIS A 28 5.24 7.62 -10.90
CA HIS A 28 5.41 8.97 -10.38
C HIS A 28 4.81 9.07 -8.97
N VAL A 29 5.49 9.78 -8.09
CA VAL A 29 5.05 10.13 -6.73
C VAL A 29 5.05 11.64 -6.62
N ARG A 30 3.99 12.24 -6.08
CA ARG A 30 3.88 13.68 -5.82
C ARG A 30 3.52 13.94 -4.35
N HIS A 31 3.95 15.10 -3.82
CA HIS A 31 3.52 15.57 -2.50
C HIS A 31 2.38 16.62 -2.56
N HIS A 32 2.14 17.24 -3.73
CA HIS A 32 1.08 18.22 -3.92
C HIS A 32 -0.18 17.60 -4.53
N ILE A 33 -1.32 17.78 -3.86
CA ILE A 33 -2.66 17.56 -4.41
C ILE A 33 -3.02 18.76 -5.31
N ARG A 34 -2.45 18.84 -6.52
CA ARG A 34 -3.05 19.70 -7.56
C ARG A 34 -4.19 18.91 -8.21
N GLN A 35 -5.40 19.12 -7.69
CA GLN A 35 -6.66 18.59 -8.19
C GLN A 35 -6.85 17.07 -8.11
N GLN A 36 -7.01 16.56 -6.88
CA GLN A 36 -8.08 15.57 -6.71
C GLN A 36 -9.36 16.36 -6.93
N ARG A 37 -9.93 16.30 -8.14
CA ARG A 37 -11.31 16.75 -8.36
C ARG A 37 -12.10 16.10 -7.22
N LEU A 38 -12.63 16.91 -6.30
CA LEU A 38 -13.36 16.49 -5.08
C LEU A 38 -14.65 15.78 -5.49
N GLY A 39 -14.45 14.59 -6.03
CA GLY A 39 -15.20 14.08 -7.15
C GLY A 39 -15.27 12.56 -7.07
N TRP A 40 -15.53 12.11 -5.84
CA TRP A 40 -16.19 10.86 -5.49
C TRP A 40 -15.26 9.67 -5.19
N LEU A 41 -15.37 9.21 -3.93
CA LEU A 41 -15.18 7.82 -3.50
C LEU A 41 -13.73 7.33 -3.25
N SER A 42 -13.14 7.79 -2.16
CA SER A 42 -11.88 7.26 -1.62
C SER A 42 -12.07 6.32 -0.43
N CYS A 43 -11.05 5.55 -0.04
CA CYS A 43 -11.14 4.61 1.10
C CYS A 43 -11.36 5.29 2.46
N ILE A 44 -11.17 6.61 2.53
CA ILE A 44 -11.18 7.42 3.76
C ILE A 44 -12.60 7.83 4.14
N MET A 45 -13.43 8.20 3.17
CA MET A 45 -14.76 8.77 3.42
C MET A 45 -15.84 7.72 3.21
N LEU A 46 -15.87 6.75 4.12
CA LEU A 46 -16.77 5.60 4.06
C LEU A 46 -17.76 5.56 5.22
N LYS A 47 -18.50 6.67 5.35
CA LYS A 47 -19.94 6.64 5.62
C LYS A 47 -20.61 7.54 4.59
N ARG A 48 -21.11 6.97 3.48
CA ARG A 48 -22.25 7.59 2.80
C ARG A 48 -23.48 7.21 3.61
N ALA A 49 -24.31 8.19 3.96
CA ALA A 49 -25.60 7.95 4.62
C ALA A 49 -26.65 7.38 3.65
N ASP A 50 -26.29 7.32 2.36
CA ASP A 50 -27.13 7.06 1.21
C ASP A 50 -26.95 5.64 0.64
N SER A 51 -26.10 4.81 1.25
CA SER A 51 -26.07 3.38 0.97
C SER A 51 -27.15 2.69 1.83
N GLY A 52 -28.22 2.24 1.18
CA GLY A 52 -29.32 1.51 1.82
C GLY A 52 -28.88 0.24 2.56
N PRO A 53 -29.81 -0.56 3.10
CA PRO A 53 -29.55 -1.63 4.09
C PRO A 53 -28.67 -2.81 3.61
N LEU A 54 -28.10 -2.76 2.39
CA LEU A 54 -27.13 -3.72 1.83
C LEU A 54 -25.73 -3.11 1.60
N GLY A 55 -25.51 -1.84 1.93
CA GLY A 55 -24.32 -1.05 1.59
C GLY A 55 -23.20 -1.07 2.61
N VAL A 56 -22.70 -2.25 2.95
CA VAL A 56 -21.46 -2.39 3.75
C VAL A 56 -20.24 -2.26 2.83
N ASP A 57 -19.49 -1.19 2.99
CA ASP A 57 -18.23 -1.01 2.27
C ASP A 57 -17.12 -1.79 2.98
N GLN A 58 -17.08 -3.09 2.69
CA GLN A 58 -16.24 -4.08 3.36
C GLN A 58 -14.73 -3.76 3.31
N ASN A 59 -14.30 -3.01 2.29
CA ASN A 59 -12.90 -2.61 2.12
C ASN A 59 -12.60 -1.20 2.65
N GLY A 60 -13.60 -0.49 3.19
CA GLY A 60 -13.41 0.84 3.76
C GLY A 60 -12.52 0.83 4.99
N LEU A 61 -11.69 1.86 5.14
CA LEU A 61 -10.75 1.96 6.26
C LEU A 61 -11.35 2.65 7.49
N ALA A 62 -12.38 3.50 7.30
CA ALA A 62 -12.92 4.36 8.35
C ALA A 62 -13.46 3.60 9.59
N SER A 63 -13.97 2.38 9.42
CA SER A 63 -14.45 1.55 10.54
C SER A 63 -13.31 1.00 11.42
N ARG A 64 -12.12 0.81 10.84
CA ARG A 64 -10.91 0.31 11.51
C ARG A 64 -9.98 1.44 11.96
N PHE A 65 -9.90 2.50 11.15
CA PHE A 65 -9.03 3.65 11.31
C PHE A 65 -9.84 4.94 11.10
N PRO A 66 -10.53 5.43 12.14
CA PRO A 66 -11.44 6.58 12.03
C PRO A 66 -10.78 7.88 11.57
N THR A 67 -9.47 8.02 11.82
CA THR A 67 -8.65 9.15 11.36
C THR A 67 -7.36 8.63 10.74
N PHE A 68 -6.68 9.46 9.93
CA PHE A 68 -5.37 9.11 9.36
C PHE A 68 -4.34 8.73 10.42
N GLY A 69 -4.33 9.42 11.55
CA GLY A 69 -3.41 9.13 12.66
C GLY A 69 -3.66 7.78 13.33
N ASN A 70 -4.79 7.11 13.07
CA ASN A 70 -5.02 5.75 13.55
C ASN A 70 -4.42 4.68 12.63
N ILE A 71 -3.99 5.04 11.42
CA ILE A 71 -3.35 4.10 10.50
C ILE A 71 -1.92 3.86 11.02
N PRO A 72 -1.52 2.61 11.30
CA PRO A 72 -0.23 2.31 11.94
C PRO A 72 1.01 2.83 11.20
N SER A 73 0.91 2.96 9.87
CA SER A 73 1.98 3.51 9.03
C SER A 73 2.00 5.04 8.95
N PHE A 74 1.04 5.77 9.53
CA PHE A 74 1.03 7.24 9.49
C PHE A 74 2.38 7.81 9.98
N PRO A 75 3.00 8.79 9.26
CA PRO A 75 2.49 9.57 8.13
C PRO A 75 2.69 8.92 6.73
N PHE A 76 3.18 7.69 6.64
CA PHE A 76 3.42 6.95 5.39
C PHE A 76 2.13 6.41 4.75
N ILE A 77 1.24 7.34 4.39
CA ILE A 77 -0.02 7.09 3.72
C ILE A 77 -0.14 7.94 2.45
N GLY A 78 -0.99 7.51 1.52
CA GLY A 78 -1.28 8.30 0.33
C GLY A 78 -2.33 7.73 -0.60
N GLY A 79 -2.64 8.50 -1.63
CA GLY A 79 -3.45 8.06 -2.76
C GLY A 79 -2.64 7.22 -3.74
N ALA A 80 -3.28 6.23 -4.36
CA ALA A 80 -2.67 5.36 -5.37
C ALA A 80 -3.59 5.17 -6.59
N PHE A 81 -2.97 4.96 -7.75
CA PHE A 81 -3.64 4.81 -9.04
C PHE A 81 -4.62 3.62 -9.15
N ASP A 82 -4.48 2.62 -8.28
CA ASP A 82 -5.26 1.38 -8.29
C ASP A 82 -6.34 1.34 -7.19
N ILE A 83 -6.72 2.51 -6.68
CA ILE A 83 -7.73 2.69 -5.64
C ILE A 83 -8.96 3.38 -6.23
N ALA A 84 -10.12 2.81 -5.92
CA ALA A 84 -11.45 3.34 -6.19
C ALA A 84 -12.35 3.03 -4.97
N TRP A 85 -13.61 3.44 -5.02
CA TRP A 85 -14.58 3.11 -3.98
C TRP A 85 -14.59 1.62 -3.65
N ASN A 86 -14.59 1.29 -2.35
CA ASN A 86 -14.68 -0.09 -1.86
C ASN A 86 -13.71 -1.06 -2.59
N SER A 87 -12.58 -0.53 -3.09
CA SER A 87 -11.59 -1.32 -3.82
C SER A 87 -10.94 -2.34 -2.88
N PRO A 88 -10.68 -3.58 -3.33
CA PRO A 88 -9.90 -4.54 -2.55
C PRO A 88 -8.45 -4.08 -2.30
N ASN A 89 -8.00 -3.01 -2.96
CA ASN A 89 -6.71 -2.38 -2.69
C ASN A 89 -6.76 -1.32 -1.60
N CYS A 90 -7.92 -0.97 -1.04
CA CYS A 90 -8.00 -0.07 0.11
C CYS A 90 -7.20 -0.65 1.28
N GLY A 91 -6.24 0.14 1.80
CA GLY A 91 -5.32 -0.30 2.83
C GLY A 91 -4.16 -1.17 2.33
N ALA A 92 -4.00 -1.36 1.01
CA ALA A 92 -2.91 -2.17 0.51
C ALA A 92 -1.55 -1.52 0.82
N CYS A 93 -0.60 -2.35 1.25
CA CYS A 93 0.76 -1.93 1.54
C CYS A 93 1.62 -1.94 0.26
N ARG A 94 2.44 -0.89 0.09
CA ARG A 94 3.33 -0.70 -1.06
C ARG A 94 4.73 -0.37 -0.55
N ASN A 95 5.76 -1.02 -1.10
CA ASN A 95 7.13 -0.54 -0.97
C ASN A 95 7.39 0.42 -2.14
N LEU A 96 7.74 1.67 -1.85
CA LEU A 96 8.22 2.61 -2.85
C LEU A 96 9.72 2.80 -2.67
N THR A 97 10.49 2.58 -3.73
CA THR A 97 11.95 2.70 -3.72
C THR A 97 12.39 3.77 -4.71
N ASN A 98 13.02 4.82 -4.19
CA ASN A 98 13.70 5.82 -5.00
C ASN A 98 15.05 5.27 -5.45
N MET A 99 15.18 4.93 -6.73
CA MET A 99 16.40 4.33 -7.27
C MET A 99 17.58 5.31 -7.32
N ALA A 100 17.32 6.63 -7.30
CA ALA A 100 18.39 7.63 -7.30
C ALA A 100 19.08 7.75 -5.93
N THR A 101 18.35 7.52 -4.83
CA THR A 101 18.87 7.64 -3.46
C THR A 101 19.04 6.29 -2.76
N GLY A 102 18.41 5.22 -3.27
CA GLY A 102 18.31 3.92 -2.62
C GLY A 102 17.32 3.87 -1.45
N VAL A 103 16.67 5.00 -1.11
CA VAL A 103 15.74 5.04 0.02
C VAL A 103 14.42 4.35 -0.34
N SER A 104 13.89 3.57 0.59
CA SER A 104 12.58 2.92 0.48
C SER A 104 11.66 3.28 1.63
N ILE A 105 10.35 3.30 1.38
CA ILE A 105 9.30 3.46 2.40
C ILE A 105 8.18 2.42 2.19
N SER A 106 7.59 1.97 3.29
CA SER A 106 6.31 1.24 3.28
C SER A 106 5.16 2.23 3.37
N LEU A 107 4.27 2.24 2.38
CA LEU A 107 3.15 3.16 2.27
C LEU A 107 1.81 2.41 2.30
N THR A 108 0.86 2.89 3.08
CA THR A 108 -0.54 2.43 3.00
C THR A 108 -1.32 3.26 1.99
N ALA A 109 -1.92 2.60 1.00
CA ALA A 109 -2.83 3.23 0.05
C ALA A 109 -4.21 3.48 0.69
N VAL A 110 -4.60 4.75 0.81
CA VAL A 110 -5.82 5.18 1.51
C VAL A 110 -6.78 5.97 0.62
N ASP A 111 -6.31 6.46 -0.53
CA ASP A 111 -7.08 7.30 -1.43
C ASP A 111 -6.83 6.88 -2.89
N SER A 112 -7.67 7.33 -3.81
CA SER A 112 -7.36 7.30 -5.23
C SER A 112 -6.29 8.35 -5.55
N ALA A 113 -5.54 8.12 -6.62
CA ALA A 113 -4.76 9.14 -7.30
C ALA A 113 -4.98 8.93 -8.79
N GLU A 114 -5.13 10.01 -9.57
CA GLU A 114 -5.38 9.87 -11.02
C GLU A 114 -4.26 9.10 -11.73
N ALA A 115 -3.01 9.32 -11.32
CA ALA A 115 -1.85 8.59 -11.82
C ALA A 115 -0.78 8.48 -10.73
N GLY A 116 -0.10 7.32 -10.68
CA GLY A 116 0.98 7.09 -9.73
C GLY A 116 0.50 7.16 -8.28
N PHE A 117 1.17 7.99 -7.47
CA PHE A 117 0.90 8.19 -6.05
C PHE A 117 0.89 9.67 -5.66
N ASN A 118 0.00 10.03 -4.74
CA ASN A 118 0.02 11.30 -4.03
C ASN A 118 0.20 10.99 -2.53
N ILE A 119 1.34 11.32 -1.94
CA ILE A 119 1.68 10.88 -0.57
C ILE A 119 1.85 12.08 0.37
N ALA A 120 1.77 11.83 1.68
CA ALA A 120 2.06 12.85 2.68
C ALA A 120 3.45 13.46 2.49
N GLN A 121 3.61 14.75 2.80
CA GLN A 121 4.88 15.46 2.64
C GLN A 121 6.03 14.79 3.39
N GLU A 122 5.81 14.37 4.64
CA GLU A 122 6.83 13.69 5.46
C GLU A 122 7.27 12.35 4.84
N ALA A 123 6.32 11.60 4.26
CA ALA A 123 6.62 10.37 3.54
C ALA A 123 7.44 10.64 2.26
N PHE A 124 7.09 11.70 1.52
CA PHE A 124 7.82 12.14 0.34
C PHE A 124 9.24 12.57 0.69
N GLU A 125 9.41 13.43 1.69
CA GLU A 125 10.72 13.90 2.14
C GLU A 125 11.58 12.71 2.57
N LYS A 126 11.04 11.78 3.35
CA LYS A 126 11.76 10.56 3.71
C LYS A 126 12.22 9.79 2.47
N LEU A 127 11.32 9.52 1.52
CA LEU A 127 11.61 8.82 0.28
C LEU A 127 12.62 9.57 -0.61
N ASN A 128 12.69 10.89 -0.48
CA ASN A 128 13.64 11.75 -1.16
C ASN A 128 14.86 12.12 -0.32
N ASN A 129 15.22 11.29 0.67
CA ASN A 129 16.39 11.52 1.51
C ASN A 129 16.40 12.89 2.23
N GLY A 130 15.25 13.30 2.76
CA GLY A 130 15.04 14.53 3.52
C GLY A 130 14.75 15.79 2.68
N GLN A 131 14.43 15.64 1.39
CA GLN A 131 14.29 16.79 0.48
C GLN A 131 12.89 16.89 -0.15
N ILE A 132 12.39 18.10 -0.39
CA ILE A 132 11.15 18.30 -1.15
C ILE A 132 11.39 18.36 -2.68
N GLY A 133 12.57 18.83 -3.11
CA GLY A 133 12.95 18.94 -4.52
C GLY A 133 11.89 19.64 -5.38
N GLN A 134 11.63 19.08 -6.57
CA GLN A 134 10.55 19.52 -7.47
C GLN A 134 9.15 19.06 -7.01
N GLY A 135 9.08 18.33 -5.90
CA GLY A 135 7.84 17.77 -5.39
C GLY A 135 7.28 16.58 -6.17
N VAL A 136 8.09 16.01 -7.08
CA VAL A 136 7.78 14.84 -7.88
C VAL A 136 9.01 13.93 -7.93
N LEU A 137 8.81 12.60 -7.87
CA LEU A 137 9.84 11.58 -8.03
C LEU A 137 9.34 10.42 -8.89
N ASP A 138 10.26 9.76 -9.57
CA ASP A 138 10.02 8.43 -10.14
C ASP A 138 10.57 7.35 -9.21
N VAL A 139 9.74 6.36 -8.91
CA VAL A 139 10.09 5.29 -7.97
C VAL A 139 9.66 3.94 -8.51
N ILE A 140 10.34 2.89 -8.04
CA ILE A 140 9.89 1.51 -8.23
C ILE A 140 8.88 1.17 -7.15
N VAL A 141 7.74 0.61 -7.56
CA VAL A 141 6.66 0.25 -6.64
C VAL A 141 6.44 -1.24 -6.63
N ASN A 142 6.39 -1.82 -5.43
CA ASN A 142 6.07 -3.22 -5.20
C ASN A 142 4.90 -3.34 -4.23
N LYS A 143 3.91 -4.20 -4.54
CA LYS A 143 2.93 -4.63 -3.54
C LYS A 143 3.64 -5.54 -2.53
N ILE A 144 3.49 -5.23 -1.25
CA ILE A 144 4.06 -6.02 -0.14
C ILE A 144 2.95 -6.45 0.82
N SER A 145 3.27 -7.34 1.77
CA SER A 145 2.28 -7.83 2.73
C SER A 145 1.86 -6.73 3.73
N PRO A 146 0.59 -6.75 4.21
CA PRO A 146 0.08 -5.76 5.17
C PRO A 146 0.92 -5.53 6.44
N PRO A 147 1.59 -6.54 7.04
CA PRO A 147 2.38 -6.34 8.26
C PRO A 147 3.54 -5.34 8.10
N PHE A 148 4.08 -5.13 6.89
CA PHE A 148 5.10 -4.11 6.65
C PHE A 148 4.57 -2.67 6.80
N CYS A 149 3.24 -2.49 6.80
CA CYS A 149 2.55 -1.25 7.12
C CYS A 149 1.87 -1.29 8.49
N GLY A 150 2.07 -2.35 9.29
CA GLY A 150 1.45 -2.53 10.61
C GLY A 150 -0.04 -2.90 10.57
N LEU A 151 -0.56 -3.38 9.44
CA LEU A 151 -1.99 -3.67 9.19
C LEU A 151 -2.39 -5.13 9.37
#